data_AF-A0A7Y4WSL7-F1
#
_entry.id   AF-A0A7Y4WSL7-F1
#
_cell.length_a   1.000
_cell.length_b   1.000
_cell.length_c   1.000
_cell.angle_alpha   90.00
_cell.angle_beta   90.00
_cell.angle_gamma   90.00
#
_symmetry.space_group_name_H-M   'P 1'
#
loop_
_entity.id
_entity.type
_entity.pdbx_description
1 polymer ?
#
loop_
_entity_poly.entity_id
_entity_poly.type
_entity_poly.pdbx_seq_one_letter_code
_entity_poly.pdbx_strand_id
1 'polypeptide(L)'
;MRAGPLLAVGLGLFVVGVAGVMAQRPGVFLESRDHAAIHYTSNEPRDPVAALNRRLRAGETSLRFDPVSGYLRSTLDALGLPLESQVAVFSQTSFQGDDITPTNPRVIYFGDSAAVAWVPGTDILEVAAVDPRQGVMFYSLAQREGATPQFRRDEQCLVCHLSWETLAVPGLQVLTTYPTLDANAFALGGTTDHRTPLAERRARR
;
A
#
# COMPACT_ATOMS: atom_id res chain seq x y z
N MET A 1 -49.79 -44.86 7.62
CA MET A 1 -49.38 -43.59 7.00
C MET A 1 -47.86 -43.56 6.97
N ARG A 2 -47.26 -43.91 5.82
CA ARG A 2 -45.80 -44.05 5.67
C ARG A 2 -45.22 -42.68 5.28
N ALA A 3 -44.70 -41.96 6.25
CA ALA A 3 -43.92 -40.75 6.02
C ALA A 3 -42.50 -41.14 5.58
N GLY A 4 -42.31 -41.28 4.27
CA GLY A 4 -41.00 -41.48 3.63
C GLY A 4 -41.24 -41.46 2.12
N PRO A 5 -40.50 -40.69 1.30
CA PRO A 5 -39.09 -40.28 1.42
C PRO A 5 -38.84 -38.76 1.26
N LEU A 6 -39.90 -37.94 1.33
CA LEU A 6 -39.86 -36.52 0.95
C LEU A 6 -38.99 -35.65 1.88
N LEU A 7 -38.82 -36.04 3.14
CA LEU A 7 -37.96 -35.32 4.09
C LEU A 7 -36.46 -35.47 3.80
N ALA A 8 -36.03 -36.60 3.22
CA ALA A 8 -34.62 -36.84 2.91
C ALA A 8 -34.15 -36.04 1.68
N VAL A 9 -35.05 -35.82 0.71
CA VAL A 9 -34.77 -35.05 -0.51
C VAL A 9 -34.69 -33.54 -0.20
N GLY A 10 -35.55 -33.04 0.70
CA GLY A 10 -35.53 -31.64 1.13
C GLY A 10 -34.24 -31.26 1.88
N LEU A 11 -33.71 -32.16 2.72
CA LEU A 11 -32.48 -31.91 3.47
C LEU A 11 -31.23 -31.95 2.58
N GLY A 12 -31.19 -32.84 1.58
CA GLY A 12 -30.09 -32.91 0.62
C GLY A 12 -29.98 -31.67 -0.28
N LEU A 13 -31.11 -31.13 -0.74
CA LEU A 13 -31.16 -29.89 -1.52
C LEU A 13 -30.84 -28.65 -0.68
N PHE A 14 -31.16 -28.66 0.61
CA PHE A 14 -30.82 -27.54 1.50
C PHE A 14 -29.31 -27.49 1.82
N VAL A 15 -28.66 -28.65 2.03
CA VAL A 15 -27.20 -28.71 2.29
C VAL A 15 -26.39 -28.32 1.05
N VAL A 16 -26.81 -28.71 -0.16
CA VAL A 16 -26.15 -28.31 -1.41
C VAL A 16 -26.36 -26.82 -1.71
N GLY A 17 -27.55 -26.26 -1.38
CA GLY A 17 -27.83 -24.83 -1.53
C GLY A 17 -26.97 -23.95 -0.63
N VAL A 18 -26.75 -24.33 0.63
CA VAL A 18 -25.95 -23.55 1.58
C VAL A 18 -24.45 -23.63 1.27
N ALA A 19 -23.95 -24.78 0.79
CA ALA A 19 -22.55 -24.92 0.36
C ALA A 19 -22.22 -24.06 -0.88
N GLY A 20 -23.16 -23.88 -1.81
CA GLY A 20 -22.99 -23.06 -3.01
C GLY A 20 -22.93 -21.54 -2.72
N VAL A 21 -23.56 -21.08 -1.63
CA VAL A 21 -23.62 -19.64 -1.30
C VAL A 21 -22.36 -19.16 -0.57
N MET A 22 -21.67 -20.03 0.18
CA MET A 22 -20.40 -19.68 0.84
C MET A 22 -19.20 -19.66 -0.12
N ALA A 23 -19.34 -20.26 -1.31
CA ALA A 23 -18.32 -20.21 -2.37
C ALA A 23 -18.32 -18.91 -3.19
N GLN A 24 -19.25 -17.97 -2.92
CA GLN A 24 -19.48 -16.79 -3.76
C GLN A 24 -18.89 -15.46 -3.23
N ARG A 25 -17.87 -15.50 -2.36
CA ARG A 25 -16.92 -14.37 -2.24
C ARG A 25 -15.50 -14.79 -2.66
N PRO A 26 -15.25 -15.17 -3.93
CA PRO A 26 -13.90 -15.43 -4.38
C PRO A 26 -13.24 -14.09 -4.73
N GLY A 27 -12.24 -13.67 -3.97
CA GLY A 27 -11.47 -12.48 -4.36
C GLY A 27 -10.39 -12.08 -3.38
N VAL A 28 -10.57 -12.34 -2.09
CA VAL A 28 -9.58 -12.01 -1.05
C VAL A 28 -8.73 -13.23 -0.70
N PHE A 29 -7.44 -13.00 -0.44
CA PHE A 29 -6.53 -14.02 0.07
C PHE A 29 -6.81 -14.25 1.55
N LEU A 30 -7.15 -15.49 1.92
CA LEU A 30 -7.57 -15.81 3.29
C LEU A 30 -6.43 -16.38 4.16
N GLU A 31 -5.29 -16.69 3.54
CA GLU A 31 -4.12 -17.21 4.24
C GLU A 31 -3.28 -16.07 4.81
N SER A 32 -2.37 -16.41 5.73
CA SER A 32 -1.43 -15.43 6.28
C SER A 32 -0.53 -14.84 5.19
N ARG A 33 -0.17 -13.57 5.31
CA ARG A 33 0.92 -12.96 4.52
C ARG A 33 2.26 -13.71 4.67
N ASP A 34 2.42 -14.43 5.78
CA ASP A 34 3.56 -15.29 6.08
C ASP A 34 3.37 -16.75 5.65
N HIS A 35 2.40 -17.01 4.77
CA HIS A 35 2.24 -18.31 4.11
C HIS A 35 3.58 -18.78 3.51
N ALA A 36 3.87 -20.08 3.57
CA ALA A 36 5.18 -20.65 3.26
C ALA A 36 5.68 -20.39 1.81
N ALA A 37 4.78 -20.07 0.90
CA ALA A 37 5.14 -19.69 -0.47
C ALA A 37 5.74 -18.27 -0.58
N ILE A 38 5.41 -17.39 0.37
CA ILE A 38 5.69 -15.95 0.36
C ILE A 38 6.71 -15.60 1.45
N HIS A 39 6.43 -15.97 2.70
CA HIS A 39 7.20 -15.57 3.89
C HIS A 39 7.46 -14.06 3.94
N TYR A 40 6.39 -13.26 3.87
CA TYR A 40 6.44 -11.81 3.68
C TYR A 40 7.33 -11.07 4.70
N THR A 41 7.23 -11.44 5.98
CA THR A 41 7.95 -10.78 7.06
C THR A 41 9.40 -11.28 7.18
N SER A 42 9.66 -12.57 6.96
CA SER A 42 10.97 -13.18 7.28
C SER A 42 11.95 -13.26 6.12
N ASN A 43 11.48 -13.30 4.86
CA ASN A 43 12.38 -13.39 3.71
C ASN A 43 13.01 -12.03 3.36
N GLU A 44 14.29 -12.08 2.95
CA GLU A 44 14.97 -10.90 2.43
C GLU A 44 14.36 -10.48 1.08
N PRO A 45 13.91 -9.22 0.94
CA PRO A 45 13.30 -8.76 -0.31
C PRO A 45 14.32 -8.61 -1.44
N ARG A 46 13.83 -8.76 -2.66
CA ARG A 46 14.53 -8.63 -3.94
C ARG A 46 14.00 -7.47 -4.79
N ASP A 47 13.12 -6.65 -4.23
CA ASP A 47 12.61 -5.44 -4.86
C ASP A 47 13.72 -4.38 -5.10
N PRO A 48 13.44 -3.34 -5.92
CA PRO A 48 14.42 -2.30 -6.24
C PRO A 48 14.97 -1.54 -5.02
N VAL A 49 14.16 -1.32 -3.98
CA VAL A 49 14.57 -0.63 -2.77
C VAL A 49 15.52 -1.50 -1.96
N ALA A 50 15.23 -2.79 -1.80
CA ALA A 50 16.13 -3.72 -1.13
C ALA A 50 17.48 -3.84 -1.86
N ALA A 51 17.47 -3.84 -3.20
CA ALA A 51 18.68 -3.81 -4.02
C ALA A 51 19.49 -2.53 -3.81
N LEU A 52 18.84 -1.36 -3.84
CA LEU A 52 19.47 -0.07 -3.54
C LEU A 52 20.06 -0.06 -2.12
N ASN A 53 19.31 -0.58 -1.15
CA ASN A 53 19.70 -0.60 0.25
C ASN A 53 20.96 -1.46 0.48
N ARG A 54 21.09 -2.60 -0.23
CA ARG A 54 22.32 -3.42 -0.23
C ARG A 54 23.52 -2.65 -0.78
N ARG A 55 23.36 -1.96 -1.91
CA ARG A 55 24.42 -1.13 -2.52
C ARG A 55 24.86 0.01 -1.62
N LEU A 56 23.91 0.65 -0.91
CA LEU A 56 24.20 1.68 0.08
C LEU A 56 25.02 1.13 1.25
N ARG A 57 24.69 -0.06 1.78
CA ARG A 57 25.48 -0.71 2.83
C ARG A 57 26.89 -1.08 2.39
N ALA A 58 27.03 -1.53 1.13
CA ALA A 58 28.31 -1.89 0.55
C ALA A 58 29.18 -0.67 0.18
N GLY A 59 28.62 0.55 0.23
CA GLY A 59 29.32 1.78 -0.20
C GLY A 59 29.47 1.90 -1.72
N GLU A 60 28.78 1.06 -2.49
CA GLU A 60 28.80 1.06 -3.97
C GLU A 60 28.01 2.23 -4.57
N THR A 61 27.15 2.85 -3.77
CA THR A 61 26.38 4.04 -4.12
C THR A 61 26.13 4.88 -2.88
N SER A 62 25.76 6.13 -3.07
CA SER A 62 25.34 7.03 -2.00
C SER A 62 24.09 7.81 -2.41
N LEU A 63 23.32 8.28 -1.43
CA LEU A 63 22.27 9.26 -1.65
C LEU A 63 22.80 10.61 -1.19
N ARG A 64 22.71 11.61 -2.07
CA ARG A 64 23.08 12.99 -1.77
C ARG A 64 21.94 13.66 -1.00
N PHE A 65 22.29 14.27 0.13
CA PHE A 65 21.37 15.09 0.91
C PHE A 65 21.22 16.47 0.25
N ASP A 66 19.99 16.98 0.24
CA ASP A 66 19.60 18.31 -0.19
C ASP A 66 18.94 19.04 0.99
N PRO A 67 19.34 20.28 1.32
CA PRO A 67 18.81 20.97 2.49
C PRO A 67 17.29 21.21 2.50
N VAL A 68 16.63 21.15 1.33
CA VAL A 68 15.19 21.42 1.19
C VAL A 68 14.39 20.12 1.11
N SER A 69 14.90 19.15 0.36
CA SER A 69 14.20 17.92 -0.01
C SER A 69 14.84 16.65 0.57
N GLY A 70 15.83 16.81 1.44
CA GLY A 70 16.55 15.71 2.09
C GLY A 70 17.14 14.74 1.09
N TYR A 71 16.76 13.46 1.18
CA TYR A 71 17.24 12.43 0.24
C TYR A 71 16.30 12.20 -0.93
N LEU A 72 15.23 13.00 -1.10
CA LEU A 72 14.20 12.75 -2.10
C LEU A 72 14.79 12.63 -3.51
N ARG A 73 15.45 13.68 -4.00
CA ARG A 73 15.93 13.72 -5.40
C ARG A 73 16.89 12.58 -5.71
N SER A 74 17.85 12.33 -4.84
CA SER A 74 18.81 11.23 -5.02
C SER A 74 18.15 9.86 -4.89
N THR A 75 17.08 9.72 -4.11
CA THR A 75 16.26 8.51 -4.04
C THR A 75 15.50 8.28 -5.34
N LEU A 76 14.86 9.32 -5.89
CA LEU A 76 14.15 9.24 -7.17
C LEU A 76 15.11 8.82 -8.30
N ASP A 77 16.28 9.48 -8.38
CA ASP A 77 17.31 9.14 -9.37
C ASP A 77 17.78 7.69 -9.23
N ALA A 78 18.05 7.24 -7.99
CA ALA A 78 18.55 5.89 -7.73
C ALA A 78 17.52 4.80 -8.01
N LEU A 79 16.23 5.11 -7.89
CA LEU A 79 15.11 4.20 -8.22
C LEU A 79 14.61 4.38 -9.66
N GLY A 80 15.17 5.33 -10.42
CA GLY A 80 14.76 5.62 -11.80
C GLY A 80 13.35 6.20 -11.92
N LEU A 81 12.88 6.93 -10.89
CA LEU A 81 11.55 7.54 -10.88
C LEU A 81 11.60 8.93 -11.53
N PRO A 82 10.81 9.21 -12.58
CA PRO A 82 10.80 10.53 -13.21
C PRO A 82 10.20 11.58 -12.26
N LEU A 83 10.82 12.76 -12.18
CA LEU A 83 10.32 13.86 -11.34
C LEU A 83 8.93 14.33 -11.80
N GLU A 84 8.69 14.29 -13.10
CA GLU A 84 7.42 14.65 -13.75
C GLU A 84 6.27 13.68 -13.46
N SER A 85 6.52 12.52 -12.85
CA SER A 85 5.48 11.58 -12.41
C SER A 85 4.67 12.07 -11.21
N GLN A 86 5.01 13.23 -10.63
CA GLN A 86 4.44 13.72 -9.38
C GLN A 86 2.91 13.88 -9.38
N VAL A 87 2.28 13.43 -8.29
CA VAL A 87 0.87 13.69 -7.97
C VAL A 87 0.77 14.26 -6.55
N ALA A 88 0.05 15.37 -6.41
CA ALA A 88 -0.25 15.96 -5.11
C ALA A 88 -1.48 15.30 -4.47
N VAL A 89 -1.35 14.92 -3.21
CA VAL A 89 -2.39 14.27 -2.39
C VAL A 89 -2.63 15.14 -1.17
N PHE A 90 -3.85 15.65 -1.07
CA PHE A 90 -4.27 16.60 -0.03
C PHE A 90 -5.01 15.92 1.13
N SER A 91 -5.28 14.62 1.02
CA SER A 91 -5.97 13.88 2.08
C SER A 91 -5.00 13.55 3.22
N GLN A 92 -5.46 13.70 4.45
CA GLN A 92 -4.70 13.41 5.67
C GLN A 92 -4.70 11.91 6.01
N THR A 93 -4.71 11.05 4.99
CA THR A 93 -4.87 9.59 5.11
C THR A 93 -3.53 8.85 5.11
N SER A 94 -2.50 9.49 5.66
CA SER A 94 -1.15 8.96 5.85
C SER A 94 -0.82 8.91 7.34
N PHE A 95 0.21 8.13 7.71
CA PHE A 95 0.83 8.29 9.02
C PHE A 95 1.50 9.67 9.19
N GLN A 96 1.77 10.40 8.10
CA GLN A 96 2.19 11.81 8.11
C GLN A 96 0.99 12.78 7.95
N GLY A 97 -0.22 12.36 8.32
CA GLY A 97 -1.46 13.11 8.10
C GLY A 97 -1.46 14.51 8.70
N ASP A 98 -0.82 14.69 9.85
CA ASP A 98 -0.76 15.96 10.58
C ASP A 98 0.03 17.05 9.83
N ASP A 99 0.99 16.65 8.99
CA ASP A 99 1.82 17.57 8.19
C ASP A 99 1.17 17.91 6.83
N ILE A 100 0.10 17.20 6.46
CA ILE A 100 -0.60 17.39 5.18
C ILE A 100 -1.68 18.46 5.34
N THR A 101 -1.53 19.54 4.59
CA THR A 101 -2.49 20.66 4.57
C THR A 101 -2.81 21.11 3.15
N PRO A 102 -3.87 21.91 2.91
CA PRO A 102 -4.15 22.47 1.59
C PRO A 102 -2.97 23.24 0.97
N THR A 103 -2.08 23.80 1.79
CA THR A 103 -0.88 24.53 1.35
C THR A 103 0.41 23.72 1.46
N ASN A 104 0.35 22.51 2.04
CA ASN A 104 1.47 21.57 2.17
C ASN A 104 1.01 20.14 1.84
N PRO A 105 0.70 19.82 0.57
CA PRO A 105 0.24 18.48 0.21
C PRO A 105 1.38 17.47 0.27
N ARG A 106 1.01 16.20 0.50
CA ARG A 106 1.92 15.09 0.21
C ARG A 106 2.10 14.96 -1.29
N VAL A 107 3.31 14.69 -1.74
CA VAL A 107 3.60 14.39 -3.16
C VAL A 107 3.99 12.94 -3.28
N ILE A 108 3.43 12.24 -4.27
CA ILE A 108 3.81 10.88 -4.63
C ILE A 108 4.45 10.91 -6.01
N TYR A 109 5.66 10.38 -6.11
CA TYR A 109 6.36 10.08 -7.37
C TYR A 109 6.24 8.59 -7.62
N PHE A 110 5.95 8.19 -8.85
CA PHE A 110 5.64 6.80 -9.17
C PHE A 110 6.30 6.31 -10.44
N GLY A 111 6.53 5.01 -10.47
CA GLY A 111 6.94 4.25 -11.65
C GLY A 111 6.36 2.84 -11.57
N ASP A 112 6.81 1.94 -12.44
CA ASP A 112 6.22 0.61 -12.55
C ASP A 112 6.52 -0.29 -11.34
N SER A 113 7.68 -0.13 -10.72
CA SER A 113 8.17 -1.02 -9.65
C SER A 113 8.35 -0.36 -8.29
N ALA A 114 8.17 0.96 -8.19
CA ALA A 114 8.29 1.69 -6.93
C ALA A 114 7.49 3.00 -6.94
N ALA A 115 7.14 3.48 -5.76
CA ALA A 115 6.59 4.80 -5.50
C ALA A 115 7.24 5.41 -4.27
N VAL A 116 7.51 6.71 -4.30
CA VAL A 116 8.09 7.48 -3.19
C VAL A 116 7.13 8.61 -2.83
N ALA A 117 6.70 8.66 -1.58
CA ALA A 117 5.89 9.72 -1.04
C ALA A 117 6.71 10.62 -0.10
N TRP A 118 6.44 11.92 -0.18
CA TRP A 118 7.12 12.94 0.60
C TRP A 118 6.14 14.03 1.00
N VAL A 119 6.20 14.46 2.26
CA VAL A 119 5.54 15.68 2.72
C VAL A 119 6.64 16.73 2.91
N PRO A 120 6.56 17.89 2.24
CA PRO A 120 7.60 18.91 2.40
C PRO A 120 7.80 19.32 3.86
N GLY A 121 9.05 19.38 4.28
CA GLY A 121 9.44 19.72 5.66
C GLY A 121 9.48 18.55 6.64
N THR A 122 9.05 17.34 6.26
CA THR A 122 9.10 16.18 7.16
C THR A 122 10.41 15.40 7.06
N ASP A 123 10.71 14.66 8.12
CA ASP A 123 11.95 13.91 8.28
C ASP A 123 11.88 12.47 7.74
N ILE A 124 10.81 12.11 7.01
CA ILE A 124 10.60 10.76 6.49
C ILE A 124 10.18 10.80 5.01
N LEU A 125 10.78 9.92 4.20
CA LEU A 125 10.22 9.47 2.93
C LEU A 125 9.50 8.14 3.14
N GLU A 126 8.29 8.01 2.61
CA GLU A 126 7.57 6.73 2.52
C GLU A 126 7.87 6.10 1.16
N VAL A 127 8.17 4.81 1.10
CA VAL A 127 8.49 4.14 -0.15
C VAL A 127 7.75 2.82 -0.24
N ALA A 128 7.07 2.59 -1.35
CA ALA A 128 6.51 1.30 -1.70
C ALA A 128 7.28 0.72 -2.89
N ALA A 129 7.61 -0.56 -2.84
CA ALA A 129 8.34 -1.25 -3.91
C ALA A 129 7.70 -2.60 -4.21
N VAL A 130 7.68 -3.00 -5.47
CA VAL A 130 7.09 -4.27 -5.90
C VAL A 130 8.17 -5.35 -5.92
N ASP A 131 8.06 -6.31 -5.02
CA ASP A 131 8.87 -7.52 -5.00
C ASP A 131 8.25 -8.60 -5.90
N PRO A 132 9.02 -9.26 -6.78
CA PRO A 132 8.49 -10.26 -7.71
C PRO A 132 7.95 -11.53 -7.03
N ARG A 133 8.25 -11.78 -5.75
CA ARG A 133 7.75 -12.93 -4.98
C ARG A 133 6.91 -12.53 -3.78
N GLN A 134 7.31 -11.47 -3.07
CA GLN A 134 6.69 -11.05 -1.81
C GLN A 134 5.56 -10.01 -2.00
N GLY A 135 5.37 -9.48 -3.22
CA GLY A 135 4.37 -8.43 -3.46
C GLY A 135 4.86 -7.06 -3.02
N VAL A 136 3.97 -6.19 -2.55
CA VAL A 136 4.34 -4.80 -2.23
C VAL A 136 5.04 -4.72 -0.87
N MET A 137 6.22 -4.13 -0.87
CA MET A 137 7.09 -3.93 0.29
C MET A 137 7.12 -2.45 0.65
N PHE A 138 6.85 -2.15 1.91
CA PHE A 138 6.82 -0.78 2.43
C PHE A 138 8.06 -0.48 3.25
N TYR A 139 8.62 0.71 3.01
CA TYR A 139 9.81 1.21 3.65
C TYR A 139 9.64 2.67 4.08
N SER A 140 10.40 3.06 5.09
CA SER A 140 10.65 4.45 5.43
C SER A 140 12.14 4.78 5.31
N LEU A 141 12.45 6.01 4.91
CA LEU A 141 13.81 6.56 4.92
C LEU A 141 13.83 7.87 5.72
N ALA A 142 14.67 7.91 6.76
CA ALA A 142 14.89 9.13 7.53
C ALA A 142 15.70 10.17 6.73
N GLN A 143 15.26 11.42 6.75
CA GLN A 143 15.87 12.56 6.06
C GLN A 143 16.83 13.32 6.98
N ARG A 144 17.81 12.62 7.55
CA ARG A 144 18.83 13.20 8.44
C ARG A 144 20.21 13.12 7.82
N GLU A 145 20.88 14.26 7.70
CA GLU A 145 22.24 14.36 7.19
C GLU A 145 23.25 13.66 8.13
N GLY A 146 24.31 13.08 7.56
CA GLY A 146 25.50 12.61 8.28
C GLY A 146 25.58 11.10 8.54
N ALA A 147 24.46 10.37 8.53
CA ALA A 147 24.47 8.90 8.57
C ALA A 147 24.31 8.32 7.15
N THR A 148 24.84 7.12 6.90
CA THR A 148 24.52 6.39 5.66
C THR A 148 23.01 6.12 5.62
N PRO A 149 22.27 6.68 4.65
CA PRO A 149 20.83 6.50 4.58
C PRO A 149 20.50 5.03 4.34
N GLN A 150 19.52 4.52 5.08
CA GLN A 150 19.07 3.13 5.00
C GLN A 150 17.55 3.09 5.02
N PHE A 151 16.98 2.44 4.02
CA PHE A 151 15.55 2.15 3.96
C PHE A 151 15.24 1.06 4.98
N ARG A 152 14.26 1.29 5.84
CA ARG A 152 13.80 0.32 6.85
C ARG A 152 12.42 -0.16 6.48
N ARG A 153 12.18 -1.47 6.61
CA ARG A 153 10.83 -2.02 6.48
C ARG A 153 9.94 -1.39 7.54
N ASP A 154 8.78 -0.92 7.13
CA ASP A 154 7.85 -0.24 8.01
C ASP A 154 6.50 -0.96 8.01
N GLU A 155 6.19 -1.62 9.12
CA GLU A 155 4.92 -2.34 9.26
C GLU A 155 3.75 -1.41 9.58
N GLN A 156 4.00 -0.15 9.98
CA GLN A 156 2.91 0.80 10.22
C GLN A 156 2.11 1.06 8.93
N CYS A 157 2.78 1.01 7.76
CA CYS A 157 2.12 1.11 6.46
C CYS A 157 1.08 0.00 6.25
N LEU A 158 1.29 -1.19 6.81
CA LEU A 158 0.41 -2.35 6.62
C LEU A 158 -0.94 -2.17 7.33
N VAL A 159 -1.06 -1.24 8.29
CA VAL A 159 -2.35 -0.87 8.89
C VAL A 159 -3.35 -0.43 7.82
N CYS A 160 -2.88 0.28 6.79
CA CYS A 160 -3.72 0.75 5.68
C CYS A 160 -3.55 -0.06 4.40
N HIS A 161 -2.37 -0.66 4.19
CA HIS A 161 -1.99 -1.34 2.95
C HIS A 161 -2.13 -2.86 2.97
N LEU A 162 -2.54 -3.45 4.09
CA LEU A 162 -2.99 -4.83 4.18
C LEU A 162 -4.44 -4.84 4.65
N SER A 163 -5.34 -4.74 3.68
CA SER A 163 -6.77 -4.54 3.88
C SER A 163 -7.59 -5.42 2.92
N TRP A 164 -8.90 -5.51 3.12
CA TRP A 164 -9.80 -6.24 2.22
C TRP A 164 -9.80 -5.64 0.81
N GLU A 165 -9.60 -4.32 0.74
CA GLU A 165 -9.49 -3.49 -0.43
C GLU A 165 -8.29 -3.87 -1.30
N THR A 166 -7.20 -4.28 -0.66
CA THR A 166 -6.00 -4.84 -1.30
C THR A 166 -6.07 -6.36 -1.48
N LEU A 167 -7.27 -6.94 -1.42
CA LEU A 167 -7.50 -8.39 -1.49
C LEU A 167 -6.81 -9.18 -0.36
N ALA A 168 -6.64 -8.56 0.81
CA ALA A 168 -5.98 -9.11 1.99
C ALA A 168 -4.52 -9.57 1.74
N VAL A 169 -3.83 -8.92 0.81
CA VAL A 169 -2.37 -9.01 0.63
C VAL A 169 -1.76 -7.61 0.65
N PRO A 170 -0.50 -7.43 1.09
CA PRO A 170 0.14 -6.12 1.08
C PRO A 170 0.13 -5.51 -0.32
N GLY A 171 -0.52 -4.35 -0.46
CA GLY A 171 -0.85 -3.80 -1.77
C GLY A 171 -1.00 -2.27 -1.80
N LEU A 172 -0.96 -1.73 -3.01
CA LEU A 172 -1.27 -0.33 -3.27
C LEU A 172 -2.77 -0.16 -3.49
N GLN A 173 -3.32 0.95 -3.01
CA GLN A 173 -4.73 1.29 -3.19
C GLN A 173 -4.87 2.78 -3.50
N VAL A 174 -5.87 3.11 -4.31
CA VAL A 174 -6.28 4.49 -4.56
C VAL A 174 -7.65 4.68 -3.91
N LEU A 175 -7.74 5.70 -3.07
CA LEU A 175 -8.96 6.03 -2.34
C LEU A 175 -9.51 7.35 -2.86
N THR A 176 -10.82 7.41 -3.06
CA THR A 176 -11.54 8.68 -3.00
C THR A 176 -11.91 8.92 -1.55
N THR A 177 -11.62 10.11 -1.04
CA THR A 177 -11.90 10.49 0.35
C THR A 177 -12.75 11.74 0.38
N TYR A 178 -13.72 11.79 1.29
CA TYR A 178 -14.37 13.03 1.67
C TYR A 178 -13.44 13.85 2.58
N PRO A 179 -13.60 15.18 2.67
CA PRO A 179 -12.90 15.97 3.66
C PRO A 179 -13.12 15.39 5.06
N THR A 180 -12.03 15.21 5.81
CA THR A 180 -12.08 14.77 7.21
C THR A 180 -12.74 15.87 8.06
N LEU A 181 -13.56 15.46 9.05
CA LEU A 181 -14.21 16.41 9.96
C LEU A 181 -13.24 16.94 11.02
N ASP A 182 -12.31 16.09 11.45
CA ASP A 182 -11.21 16.39 12.37
C ASP A 182 -10.01 15.45 12.10
N ALA A 183 -8.89 15.66 12.79
CA ALA A 183 -7.64 14.91 12.59
C ALA A 183 -7.73 13.41 12.97
N ASN A 184 -8.71 13.02 13.80
CA ASN A 184 -8.92 11.63 14.23
C ASN A 184 -10.06 10.95 13.48
N ALA A 185 -10.76 11.68 12.61
CA ALA A 185 -11.85 11.13 11.83
C ALA A 185 -11.32 10.07 10.87
N PHE A 186 -11.97 8.90 10.86
CA PHE A 186 -11.71 7.91 9.83
C PHE A 186 -11.93 8.52 8.44
N ALA A 187 -11.02 8.21 7.52
CA ALA A 187 -11.18 8.58 6.12
C ALA A 187 -12.46 7.95 5.57
N LEU A 188 -13.50 8.77 5.38
CA LEU A 188 -14.72 8.34 4.72
C LEU A 188 -14.53 8.42 3.22
N GLY A 189 -15.04 7.42 2.49
CA GLY A 189 -14.84 7.35 1.06
C GLY A 189 -15.00 5.94 0.50
N GLY A 190 -14.30 5.66 -0.60
CA GLY A 190 -14.30 4.36 -1.25
C GLY A 190 -13.01 4.10 -2.02
N THR A 191 -12.72 2.84 -2.27
CA THR A 191 -11.64 2.45 -3.17
C THR A 191 -12.03 2.64 -4.61
N THR A 192 -11.05 2.99 -5.42
CA THR A 192 -11.19 3.07 -6.87
C THR A 192 -9.97 2.46 -7.52
N ASP A 193 -10.16 1.89 -8.70
CA ASP A 193 -9.05 1.41 -9.53
C ASP A 193 -9.35 1.68 -11.01
N HIS A 194 -8.54 1.07 -11.88
CA HIS A 194 -8.69 1.21 -13.33
C HIS A 194 -10.00 0.63 -13.89
N ARG A 195 -10.70 -0.24 -13.13
CA ARG A 195 -11.98 -0.87 -13.49
C ARG A 195 -13.18 0.05 -13.16
N THR A 196 -13.03 0.96 -12.20
CA THR A 196 -14.05 1.97 -11.88
C THR A 196 -14.11 3.02 -13.02
N PRO A 197 -15.29 3.37 -13.56
CA PRO A 197 -15.42 4.44 -14.55
C PRO A 197 -14.89 5.79 -14.01
N LEU A 198 -14.20 6.59 -14.85
CA LEU A 198 -13.57 7.85 -14.41
C LEU A 198 -14.56 8.81 -13.72
N ALA A 199 -15.81 8.84 -14.20
CA ALA A 199 -16.87 9.69 -13.64
C ALA A 199 -17.31 9.26 -12.23
N GLU A 200 -16.93 8.06 -11.78
CA GLU A 200 -17.30 7.46 -10.48
C GLU A 200 -16.12 7.40 -9.51
N ARG A 201 -14.88 7.67 -9.96
CA ARG A 201 -13.67 7.61 -9.12
C ARG A 201 -13.54 8.75 -8.11
N ARG A 202 -14.40 9.76 -8.18
CA ARG A 202 -14.35 10.94 -7.31
C ARG A 202 -15.62 11.02 -6.48
N ALA A 203 -15.46 11.35 -5.20
CA ALA A 203 -16.55 11.69 -4.31
C ALA A 203 -17.45 12.74 -4.97
N ARG A 204 -18.72 12.38 -5.19
CA ARG A 204 -19.75 13.33 -5.60
C ARG A 204 -20.27 14.01 -4.35
N ARG A 205 -20.32 15.35 -4.40
CA ARG A 205 -21.04 16.15 -3.40
C ARG A 205 -22.53 16.06 -3.65
#